data_AF-A0A101JQT6-F1
#
_entry.id   AF-A0A101JQT6-F1
#
_cell.length_a   1.000
_cell.length_b   1.000
_cell.length_c   1.000
_cell.angle_alpha   90.00
_cell.angle_beta   90.00
_cell.angle_gamma   90.00
#
_symmetry.space_group_name_H-M   'P 1'
#
loop_
_entity.id
_entity.type
_entity.pdbx_description
1 polymer ?
#
loop_
_entity_poly.entity_id
_entity_poly.type
_entity_poly.pdbx_seq_one_letter_code
_entity_poly.pdbx_strand_id
1 'polypeptide(L)'
;MRALAERINGGFQERYGFAPGEHRISGPAADEEWPGVPEDLSIFYSVVGEVSLPDVHVGYWVHRPSLDGFPEALSDGRRIVVFGTDGGGGMFALPDAGQPVLHLVEGGLHDGVHDADHVTEVAADLREFLVFLHRQAADTAGD
;
A
#
# COMPACT_ATOMS: atom_id res chain seq x y z
N MET A 1 30.58 11.04 11.27
CA MET A 1 29.19 10.63 11.58
C MET A 1 28.18 11.66 11.09
N ARG A 2 28.12 12.88 11.65
CA ARG A 2 27.15 13.91 11.21
C ARG A 2 27.26 14.29 9.72
N ALA A 3 28.45 14.62 9.23
CA ALA A 3 28.67 14.96 7.81
C ALA A 3 28.42 13.77 6.85
N LEU A 4 28.53 12.54 7.34
CA LEU A 4 28.22 11.34 6.55
C LEU A 4 26.70 11.18 6.43
N ALA A 5 25.97 11.33 7.54
CA ALA A 5 24.51 11.30 7.56
C ALA A 5 23.91 12.44 6.70
N GLU A 6 24.46 13.66 6.78
CA GLU A 6 24.03 14.80 5.95
C GLU A 6 24.26 14.54 4.45
N ARG A 7 25.36 13.86 4.08
CA ARG A 7 25.65 13.51 2.68
C ARG A 7 24.75 12.40 2.15
N ILE A 8 24.43 11.39 2.98
CA ILE A 8 23.47 10.33 2.64
C ILE A 8 22.08 10.93 2.47
N ASN A 9 21.64 11.77 3.41
CA ASN A 9 20.36 12.48 3.35
C ASN A 9 20.26 13.40 2.13
N GLY A 10 21.33 14.13 1.82
CA GLY A 10 21.41 15.00 0.64
C GLY A 10 21.29 14.22 -0.67
N GLY A 11 21.98 13.08 -0.80
CA GLY A 11 21.89 12.21 -1.97
C GLY A 11 20.51 11.56 -2.13
N PHE A 12 19.87 11.18 -1.03
CA PHE A 12 18.50 10.67 -1.03
C PHE A 12 17.52 11.75 -1.52
N GLN A 13 17.57 12.96 -0.94
CA GLN A 13 16.68 14.05 -1.32
C GLN A 13 16.90 14.53 -2.76
N GLU A 14 18.14 14.50 -3.26
CA GLU A 14 18.46 14.80 -4.66
C GLU A 14 17.88 13.75 -5.63
N ARG A 15 17.86 12.48 -5.22
CA ARG A 15 17.34 11.36 -6.03
C ARG A 15 15.81 11.29 -6.02
N TYR A 16 15.19 11.45 -4.86
CA TYR A 16 13.75 11.19 -4.67
C TYR A 16 12.92 12.47 -4.52
N GLY A 17 13.54 13.63 -4.29
CA GLY A 17 12.85 14.93 -4.20
C GLY A 17 12.25 15.23 -2.82
N PHE A 18 12.37 14.33 -1.84
CA PHE A 18 11.90 14.49 -0.47
C PHE A 18 12.91 13.96 0.55
N ALA A 19 12.80 14.39 1.80
CA ALA A 19 13.66 13.91 2.89
C ALA A 19 13.23 12.51 3.35
N PRO A 20 14.16 11.66 3.83
CA PRO A 20 13.84 10.37 4.42
C PRO A 20 12.77 10.46 5.50
N GLY A 21 11.76 9.60 5.42
CA GLY A 21 10.66 9.51 6.37
C GLY A 21 10.85 8.40 7.41
N GLU A 22 10.05 8.46 8.47
CA GLU A 22 10.07 7.41 9.49
C GLU A 22 9.24 6.20 9.06
N HIS A 23 9.85 5.01 9.03
CA HIS A 23 9.13 3.75 8.86
C HIS A 23 8.27 3.47 10.10
N ARG A 24 6.96 3.24 9.91
CA ARG A 24 6.01 3.01 11.01
C ARG A 24 5.14 1.80 10.72
N ILE A 25 4.94 0.99 11.76
CA ILE A 25 3.92 -0.06 11.81
C ILE A 25 3.09 0.22 13.05
N SER A 26 1.78 0.41 12.89
CA SER A 26 0.88 0.63 14.03
C SER A 26 0.31 -0.69 14.56
N GLY A 27 -0.12 -0.67 15.84
CA GLY A 27 -0.84 -1.80 16.44
C GLY A 27 -2.19 -2.04 15.77
N PRO A 28 -2.94 -3.08 16.19
CA PRO A 28 -4.16 -3.52 15.53
C PRO A 28 -5.21 -2.40 15.36
N ALA A 29 -6.02 -2.54 14.31
CA ALA A 29 -7.22 -1.74 14.14
C ALA A 29 -8.34 -2.22 15.08
N ALA A 30 -9.28 -1.36 15.43
CA ALA A 30 -10.44 -1.75 16.21
C ALA A 30 -11.48 -2.45 15.31
N ASP A 31 -12.18 -3.43 15.88
CA ASP A 31 -13.09 -4.30 15.12
C ASP A 31 -14.27 -3.54 14.48
N GLU A 32 -14.57 -2.34 14.96
CA GLU A 32 -15.63 -1.49 14.43
C GLU A 32 -15.22 -0.66 13.18
N GLU A 33 -13.94 -0.68 12.77
CA GLU A 33 -13.37 0.23 11.75
C GLU A 33 -13.48 -0.28 10.29
N TRP A 34 -14.13 -1.42 10.01
CA TRP A 34 -13.91 -2.21 8.78
C TRP A 34 -15.03 -3.21 8.36
N PRO A 35 -16.31 -2.82 8.31
CA PRO A 35 -17.37 -3.71 7.79
C PRO A 35 -17.19 -3.99 6.29
N GLY A 36 -17.18 -5.28 5.90
CA GLY A 36 -17.13 -5.69 4.48
C GLY A 36 -15.73 -5.82 3.88
N VAL A 37 -14.69 -5.80 4.71
CA VAL A 37 -13.31 -6.09 4.30
C VAL A 37 -13.11 -7.59 4.05
N PRO A 38 -12.36 -8.01 3.01
CA PRO A 38 -12.02 -9.41 2.77
C PRO A 38 -11.31 -10.07 3.95
N GLU A 39 -11.54 -11.37 4.18
CA GLU A 39 -11.03 -12.13 5.33
C GLU A 39 -9.51 -12.00 5.54
N ASP A 40 -8.72 -12.00 4.46
CA ASP A 40 -7.26 -11.87 4.55
C ASP A 40 -6.82 -10.49 5.07
N LEU A 41 -7.47 -9.43 4.59
CA LEU A 41 -7.28 -8.08 5.14
C LEU A 41 -7.82 -8.01 6.57
N SER A 42 -8.87 -8.79 6.88
CA SER A 42 -9.37 -8.92 8.24
C SER A 42 -8.30 -9.48 9.19
N ILE A 43 -7.66 -10.58 8.80
CA ILE A 43 -6.57 -11.16 9.59
C ILE A 43 -5.41 -10.16 9.72
N PHE A 44 -5.08 -9.42 8.65
CA PHE A 44 -4.02 -8.41 8.69
C PHE A 44 -4.30 -7.31 9.73
N TYR A 45 -5.45 -6.63 9.69
CA TYR A 45 -5.67 -5.52 10.63
C TYR A 45 -5.90 -5.94 12.08
N SER A 46 -6.19 -7.23 12.34
CA SER A 46 -6.19 -7.79 13.69
C SER A 46 -4.80 -7.81 14.36
N VAL A 47 -3.73 -7.62 13.57
CA VAL A 47 -2.34 -7.59 14.04
C VAL A 47 -1.70 -6.23 13.77
N VAL A 48 -1.94 -5.66 12.59
CA VAL A 48 -1.29 -4.43 12.10
C VAL A 48 -2.31 -3.46 11.56
N GLY A 49 -2.52 -2.34 12.23
CA GLY A 49 -3.52 -1.35 11.83
C GLY A 49 -3.08 -0.47 10.66
N GLU A 50 -1.78 -0.23 10.47
CA GLU A 50 -1.26 0.66 9.42
C GLU A 50 0.22 0.34 9.19
N VAL A 51 0.67 0.47 7.93
CA VAL A 51 2.08 0.43 7.55
C VAL A 51 2.40 1.70 6.77
N SER A 52 3.50 2.37 7.12
CA SER A 52 4.03 3.53 6.41
C SER A 52 5.52 3.32 6.17
N LEU A 53 5.90 3.19 4.91
CA LEU A 53 7.27 2.93 4.44
C LEU A 53 7.65 3.99 3.39
N PRO A 54 7.79 5.28 3.79
CA PRO A 54 7.98 6.40 2.86
C PRO A 54 9.26 6.31 2.02
N ASP A 55 10.29 5.60 2.50
CA ASP A 55 11.61 5.55 1.84
C ASP A 55 11.80 4.28 1.01
N VAL A 56 10.82 3.37 1.01
CA VAL A 56 10.88 2.15 0.22
C VAL A 56 10.35 2.45 -1.18
N HIS A 57 11.25 2.43 -2.19
CA HIS A 57 10.97 2.86 -3.57
C HIS A 57 10.56 4.34 -3.69
N VAL A 58 9.29 4.64 -3.94
CA VAL A 58 8.69 5.99 -3.91
C VAL A 58 7.72 6.14 -2.73
N GLY A 59 7.69 5.11 -1.87
CA GLY A 59 6.91 4.98 -0.66
C GLY A 59 5.87 3.88 -0.75
N TYR A 60 5.63 3.13 0.33
CA TYR A 60 4.52 2.19 0.42
C TYR A 60 3.70 2.45 1.68
N TRP A 61 2.38 2.47 1.53
CA TRP A 61 1.45 2.61 2.65
C TRP A 61 0.38 1.53 2.59
N VAL A 62 0.12 0.90 3.73
CA VAL A 62 -1.13 0.17 4.01
C VAL A 62 -1.89 1.03 4.98
N HIS A 63 -3.03 1.56 4.55
CA HIS A 63 -3.79 2.53 5.31
C HIS A 63 -4.56 1.85 6.44
N ARG A 64 -4.78 2.59 7.53
CA ARG A 64 -5.77 2.16 8.52
C ARG A 64 -7.12 1.99 7.84
N PRO A 65 -7.87 0.91 8.14
CA PRO A 65 -9.20 0.78 7.59
C PRO A 65 -10.01 1.99 8.04
N SER A 66 -10.63 2.67 7.08
CA SER A 66 -11.49 3.81 7.34
C SER A 66 -12.91 3.43 6.97
N LEU A 67 -13.87 3.99 7.71
CA LEU A 67 -15.29 3.84 7.39
C LEU A 67 -15.67 4.43 6.03
N ASP A 68 -14.82 5.31 5.48
CA ASP A 68 -15.01 5.95 4.18
C ASP A 68 -14.34 5.20 3.02
N GLY A 69 -13.47 4.22 3.32
CA GLY A 69 -12.87 3.30 2.35
C GLY A 69 -13.86 2.21 1.97
N PHE A 70 -14.95 2.59 1.31
CA PHE A 70 -15.98 1.66 0.87
C PHE A 70 -15.46 0.72 -0.23
N PRO A 71 -16.08 -0.46 -0.39
CA PRO A 71 -15.87 -1.30 -1.56
C PRO A 71 -16.09 -0.49 -2.84
N GLU A 72 -15.05 -0.41 -3.66
CA GLU A 72 -15.10 0.17 -4.99
C GLU A 72 -15.44 -0.93 -6.01
N ALA A 73 -15.88 -0.51 -7.20
CA ALA A 73 -16.11 -1.43 -8.30
C ALA A 73 -15.18 -1.08 -9.46
N LEU A 74 -14.61 -2.11 -10.07
CA LEU A 74 -13.96 -1.99 -11.37
C LEU A 74 -15.02 -1.84 -12.48
N SER A 75 -14.60 -1.38 -13.66
CA SER A 75 -15.47 -1.19 -14.84
C SER A 75 -16.15 -2.48 -15.31
N ASP A 76 -15.62 -3.65 -14.96
CA ASP A 76 -16.19 -4.98 -15.22
C ASP A 76 -17.16 -5.48 -14.13
N GLY A 77 -17.38 -4.68 -13.08
CA GLY A 77 -18.28 -4.98 -11.97
C GLY A 77 -17.66 -5.78 -10.83
N ARG A 78 -16.37 -6.14 -10.89
CA ARG A 78 -15.67 -6.75 -9.73
C ARG A 78 -15.61 -5.74 -8.58
N ARG A 79 -16.04 -6.18 -7.39
CA ARG A 79 -15.90 -5.41 -6.15
C ARG A 79 -14.52 -5.60 -5.56
N ILE A 80 -13.92 -4.50 -5.16
CA ILE A 80 -12.57 -4.42 -4.62
C ILE A 80 -12.54 -3.52 -3.38
N VAL A 81 -11.57 -3.72 -2.51
CA VAL A 81 -11.29 -2.86 -1.36
C VAL A 81 -9.89 -2.31 -1.53
N VAL A 82 -9.78 -1.00 -1.70
CA VAL A 82 -8.49 -0.29 -1.69
C VAL A 82 -7.97 -0.26 -0.26
N PHE A 83 -6.74 -0.72 -0.06
CA PHE A 83 -6.13 -0.84 1.27
C PHE A 83 -4.78 -0.11 1.38
N GLY A 84 -4.20 0.35 0.27
CA GLY A 84 -2.87 0.94 0.30
C GLY A 84 -2.54 1.81 -0.90
N THR A 85 -1.41 2.50 -0.83
CA THR A 85 -0.86 3.34 -1.90
C THR A 85 0.64 3.10 -2.08
N ASP A 86 1.15 3.43 -3.28
CA ASP A 86 2.57 3.26 -3.64
C ASP A 86 3.36 4.57 -3.75
N GLY A 87 2.79 5.70 -3.30
CA GLY A 87 3.45 7.02 -3.34
C GLY A 87 3.62 7.64 -4.72
N GLY A 88 3.47 6.85 -5.78
CA GLY A 88 3.56 7.26 -7.18
C GLY A 88 2.20 7.58 -7.79
N GLY A 89 1.13 7.64 -6.98
CA GLY A 89 -0.25 7.82 -7.42
C GLY A 89 -1.00 6.51 -7.67
N GLY A 90 -0.34 5.37 -7.50
CA GLY A 90 -0.97 4.05 -7.58
C GLY A 90 -1.59 3.61 -6.25
N MET A 91 -2.61 2.77 -6.35
CA MET A 91 -3.33 2.18 -5.21
C MET A 91 -3.25 0.66 -5.23
N PHE A 92 -3.25 0.05 -4.04
CA PHE A 92 -3.38 -1.39 -3.88
C PHE A 92 -4.79 -1.75 -3.46
N ALA A 93 -5.35 -2.75 -4.12
CA ALA A 93 -6.70 -3.22 -3.85
C ALA A 93 -6.79 -4.75 -3.77
N LEU A 94 -7.77 -5.24 -3.02
CA LEU A 94 -8.08 -6.66 -2.92
C LEU A 94 -9.53 -6.90 -3.34
N PRO A 95 -9.81 -7.83 -4.26
CA PRO A 95 -11.18 -8.23 -4.57
C PRO A 95 -11.90 -8.76 -3.33
N ASP A 96 -13.24 -8.69 -3.32
CA ASP A 96 -14.08 -9.33 -2.28
C ASP A 96 -13.77 -10.83 -2.13
N ALA A 97 -13.29 -11.47 -3.20
CA ALA A 97 -12.87 -12.87 -3.21
C ALA A 97 -11.54 -13.13 -2.48
N GLY A 98 -10.84 -12.09 -2.01
CA GLY A 98 -9.59 -12.15 -1.26
C GLY A 98 -8.31 -12.22 -2.10
N GLN A 99 -8.41 -12.38 -3.42
CA GLN A 99 -7.25 -12.51 -4.31
C GLN A 99 -7.62 -12.18 -5.76
N PRO A 100 -6.65 -11.79 -6.61
CA PRO A 100 -5.25 -11.46 -6.28
C PRO A 100 -5.12 -10.03 -5.74
N VAL A 101 -3.92 -9.64 -5.27
CA VAL A 101 -3.65 -8.23 -4.94
C VAL A 101 -3.46 -7.46 -6.25
N LEU A 102 -4.26 -6.39 -6.41
CA LEU A 102 -4.29 -5.55 -7.59
C LEU A 102 -3.54 -4.25 -7.33
N HIS A 103 -2.89 -3.73 -8.37
CA HIS A 103 -2.38 -2.38 -8.45
C HIS A 103 -3.21 -1.58 -9.46
N LEU A 104 -3.78 -0.48 -8.97
CA LEU A 104 -4.60 0.45 -9.73
C LEU A 104 -3.76 1.67 -10.06
N VAL A 105 -3.57 1.96 -11.34
CA VAL A 105 -2.85 3.17 -11.77
C VAL A 105 -3.79 4.37 -11.80
N GLU A 106 -3.30 5.56 -11.46
CA GLU A 106 -4.07 6.82 -11.50
C GLU A 106 -4.70 7.07 -12.88
N GLY A 107 -3.98 6.76 -13.96
CA GLY A 107 -4.47 6.89 -15.34
C GLY A 107 -5.58 5.90 -15.74
N GLY A 108 -5.91 4.93 -14.89
CA GLY A 108 -7.00 3.97 -15.10
C GLY A 108 -8.35 4.43 -14.56
N LEU A 109 -8.42 5.56 -13.86
CA LEU A 109 -9.66 6.08 -13.29
C LEU A 109 -10.45 6.90 -14.33
N HIS A 110 -11.65 6.44 -14.68
CA HIS A 110 -12.54 7.10 -15.64
C HIS A 110 -13.91 7.34 -15.00
N ASP A 111 -14.37 8.59 -14.96
CA ASP A 111 -15.65 8.99 -14.35
C ASP A 111 -15.86 8.46 -12.91
N GLY A 112 -14.77 8.33 -12.14
CA GLY A 112 -14.80 7.81 -10.77
C GLY A 112 -14.87 6.28 -10.66
N VAL A 113 -14.63 5.56 -11.75
CA VAL A 113 -14.57 4.09 -11.80
C VAL A 113 -13.21 3.65 -12.31
N HIS A 114 -12.57 2.71 -11.62
CA HIS A 114 -11.31 2.13 -12.07
C HIS A 114 -11.53 1.18 -13.24
N ASP A 115 -10.80 1.40 -14.33
CA ASP A 115 -10.86 0.54 -15.49
C ASP A 115 -10.16 -0.79 -15.24
N ALA A 116 -10.92 -1.88 -15.36
CA ALA A 116 -10.45 -3.25 -15.21
C ALA A 116 -9.33 -3.62 -16.20
N ASP A 117 -9.26 -2.99 -17.37
CA ASP A 117 -8.19 -3.23 -18.35
C ASP A 117 -6.87 -2.53 -17.96
N HIS A 118 -6.92 -1.64 -16.98
CA HIS A 118 -5.77 -0.86 -16.47
C HIS A 118 -5.36 -1.28 -15.06
N VAL A 119 -5.78 -2.45 -14.58
CA VAL A 119 -5.31 -3.02 -13.31
C VAL A 119 -4.24 -4.07 -13.57
N THR A 120 -3.25 -4.13 -12.69
CA THR A 120 -2.19 -5.16 -12.75
C THR A 120 -2.25 -6.04 -11.52
N GLU A 121 -2.14 -7.36 -11.69
CA GLU A 121 -1.94 -8.28 -10.57
C GLU A 121 -0.49 -8.18 -10.09
N VAL A 122 -0.28 -7.81 -8.82
CA VAL A 122 1.08 -7.61 -8.26
C VAL A 122 1.49 -8.69 -7.26
N ALA A 123 0.53 -9.46 -6.74
CA ALA A 123 0.79 -10.65 -5.93
C ALA A 123 -0.39 -11.61 -6.03
N ALA A 124 -0.13 -12.92 -5.91
CA ALA A 124 -1.21 -13.91 -5.97
C ALA A 124 -2.19 -13.79 -4.80
N ASP A 125 -1.70 -13.35 -3.64
CA ASP A 125 -2.48 -13.14 -2.42
C ASP A 125 -1.85 -12.05 -1.52
N LEU A 126 -2.54 -11.69 -0.44
CA LEU A 126 -2.07 -10.68 0.51
C LEU A 126 -0.75 -11.10 1.19
N ARG A 127 -0.55 -12.40 1.42
CA ARG A 127 0.67 -12.91 2.07
C ARG A 127 1.89 -12.69 1.19
N GLU A 128 1.81 -13.00 -0.10
CA GLU A 128 2.89 -12.75 -1.06
C GLU A 128 3.21 -11.26 -1.16
N PHE A 129 2.19 -10.40 -1.16
CA PHE A 129 2.38 -8.95 -1.13
C PHE A 129 3.11 -8.47 0.12
N LEU A 130 2.75 -8.97 1.31
CA LEU A 130 3.43 -8.63 2.56
C LEU A 130 4.88 -9.13 2.60
N VAL A 131 5.15 -10.31 2.03
CA VAL A 131 6.52 -10.83 1.87
C VAL A 131 7.33 -9.94 0.94
N PHE A 132 6.72 -9.46 -0.16
CA PHE A 132 7.35 -8.49 -1.05
C PHE A 132 7.70 -7.20 -0.32
N LEU A 133 6.75 -6.59 0.41
CA LEU A 133 6.99 -5.36 1.18
C LEU A 133 8.10 -5.55 2.22
N HIS A 134 8.12 -6.69 2.92
CA HIS A 134 9.17 -6.98 3.89
C HIS A 134 10.56 -7.04 3.25
N ARG A 135 10.68 -7.65 2.07
CA ARG A 135 11.95 -7.71 1.34
C ARG A 135 12.41 -6.33 0.88
N GLN A 136 11.49 -5.53 0.32
CA GLN A 136 11.80 -4.17 -0.12
C GLN A 136 12.30 -3.31 1.06
N ALA A 137 11.63 -3.38 2.21
CA ALA A 137 12.06 -2.66 3.41
C ALA A 137 13.44 -3.12 3.93
N ALA A 138 13.76 -4.41 3.83
CA ALA A 138 15.06 -4.95 4.22
C ALA A 138 16.18 -4.47 3.29
N ASP A 139 15.93 -4.42 1.98
CA ASP A 139 16.90 -3.97 0.98
C ASP A 139 17.19 -2.46 1.13
N THR A 140 16.17 -1.64 1.40
CA THR A 140 16.34 -0.19 1.65
C THR A 140 17.13 0.11 2.93
N ALA A 141 17.08 -0.75 3.95
CA ALA A 141 17.83 -0.56 5.19
C ALA A 141 19.32 -0.91 5.08
N GLY A 142 19.74 -1.51 3.96
CA GLY A 142 21.10 -2.02 3.73
C GLY A 142 22.06 -1.11 2.95
N ASP A 143 21.58 0.04 2.44
CA ASP A 143 22.36 1.00 1.61
C ASP A 143 22.93 2.20 2.39
#